data_AF-A0A563AF83-F1
#
_entry.id   AF-A0A563AF83-F1
#
_cell.length_a   1.000
_cell.length_b   1.000
_cell.length_c   1.000
_cell.angle_alpha   90.00
_cell.angle_beta   90.00
_cell.angle_gamma   90.00
#
_symmetry.space_group_name_H-M   'P 1'
#
loop_
_entity.id
_entity.type
_entity.pdbx_description
1 polymer ?
#
loop_
_entity_poly.entity_id
_entity_poly.type
_entity_poly.pdbx_seq_one_letter_code
_entity_poly.pdbx_strand_id
1 'polypeptide(L)'
;MLDKLANIKSRLARHQFACFISLCILLAMVMTTISLDLYRKSGAIKLDMSRPGYEKVRSKVEKSRDDQPFENSGTLNKAAITDFDQRMSKHRKELKGLGNYDNANISDESLGLSSSPVTP
;
A
#
# COMPACT_ATOMS: atom_id res chain seq x y z
N MET A 1 -46.64 13.26 -4.93
CA MET A 1 -45.44 12.40 -5.13
C MET A 1 -45.30 12.00 -6.60
N LEU A 2 -46.40 11.61 -7.26
CA LEU A 2 -46.46 11.28 -8.69
C LEU A 2 -46.08 12.46 -9.61
N ASP A 3 -46.51 13.68 -9.28
CA ASP A 3 -46.20 14.86 -10.10
C ASP A 3 -44.70 15.20 -10.12
N LYS A 4 -44.00 14.95 -9.00
CA LYS A 4 -42.54 15.12 -8.93
C LYS A 4 -41.83 14.13 -9.85
N LEU A 5 -42.28 12.87 -9.88
CA LEU A 5 -41.73 11.84 -10.75
C LEU A 5 -42.01 12.13 -12.23
N ALA A 6 -43.21 12.61 -12.57
CA ALA A 6 -43.57 13.00 -13.93
C ALA A 6 -42.72 14.19 -14.43
N ASN A 7 -42.46 15.17 -13.56
CA ASN A 7 -41.62 16.33 -13.86
C ASN A 7 -40.13 15.94 -14.00
N ILE A 8 -39.63 15.01 -13.18
CA ILE A 8 -38.28 14.45 -13.33
C ILE A 8 -38.17 13.71 -14.67
N LYS A 9 -39.15 12.85 -15.00
CA LYS A 9 -39.16 12.08 -16.24
C LYS A 9 -39.18 12.97 -17.48
N SER A 10 -39.97 14.05 -17.49
CA SER A 10 -40.03 14.99 -18.62
C SER A 10 -38.73 15.79 -18.79
N ARG A 11 -38.08 16.18 -17.68
CA ARG A 11 -36.77 16.85 -17.71
C ARG A 11 -35.65 15.90 -18.15
N LEU A 12 -35.68 14.65 -17.69
CA LEU A 12 -34.73 13.61 -18.11
C LEU A 12 -34.87 13.30 -19.60
N ALA A 13 -36.09 13.19 -20.12
CA ALA A 13 -36.34 12.96 -21.54
C ALA A 13 -35.82 14.12 -22.42
N ARG A 14 -36.00 15.37 -21.95
CA ARG A 14 -35.52 16.57 -22.67
C ARG A 14 -34.00 16.68 -22.71
N HIS A 15 -33.31 16.22 -21.66
CA HIS A 15 -31.84 16.28 -21.55
C HIS A 15 -31.20 14.90 -21.55
N GLN A 16 -31.83 13.91 -22.18
CA GLN A 16 -31.44 12.50 -22.12
C GLN A 16 -29.97 12.25 -22.48
N PHE A 17 -29.46 12.96 -23.48
CA PHE A 17 -28.06 12.85 -23.91
C PHE A 17 -27.10 13.38 -22.83
N ALA A 18 -27.34 14.60 -22.33
CA ALA A 18 -26.51 15.19 -21.28
C ALA A 18 -26.58 14.39 -19.96
N CYS A 19 -27.76 13.85 -19.62
CA CYS A 19 -27.95 12.98 -18.47
C CYS A 19 -27.16 11.67 -18.63
N PHE A 20 -27.16 11.07 -19.82
CA PHE A 20 -26.40 9.85 -20.11
C PHE A 20 -24.89 10.08 -19.97
N ILE A 21 -24.37 11.15 -20.58
CA ILE A 21 -22.94 11.51 -20.45
C ILE A 21 -22.57 11.75 -18.99
N SER A 22 -23.40 12.49 -18.25
CA SER A 22 -23.16 12.76 -16.82
C SER A 22 -23.12 11.48 -15.99
N LEU A 23 -24.01 10.53 -16.29
CA LEU A 23 -24.05 9.22 -15.64
C LEU A 23 -22.79 8.41 -15.94
N CYS A 24 -22.33 8.39 -17.19
CA CYS A 24 -21.09 7.71 -17.57
C CYS A 24 -19.88 8.30 -16.83
N ILE A 25 -19.79 9.63 -16.74
CA ILE A 25 -18.71 10.31 -16.01
C ILE A 25 -18.76 9.95 -14.52
N LEU A 26 -19.94 9.99 -13.90
CA LEU A 26 -20.12 9.59 -12.50
C LEU A 26 -19.69 8.15 -12.27
N LEU A 27 -20.11 7.23 -13.13
CA LEU A 27 -19.74 5.82 -13.03
C LEU A 27 -18.23 5.62 -13.16
N ALA A 28 -17.58 6.30 -14.10
CA ALA A 28 -16.13 6.26 -14.28
C ALA A 28 -15.38 6.79 -13.05
N MET A 29 -15.85 7.88 -12.45
CA MET A 29 -15.26 8.41 -11.21
C MET A 29 -15.40 7.42 -10.05
N VAL A 30 -16.55 6.78 -9.90
CA VAL A 30 -16.79 5.78 -8.86
C VAL A 30 -15.86 4.59 -9.05
N MET A 31 -15.80 4.00 -10.25
CA MET A 31 -14.89 2.88 -10.51
C MET A 31 -13.43 3.27 -10.27
N THR A 32 -13.01 4.44 -10.74
CA THR A 32 -11.64 4.93 -10.55
C THR A 32 -11.30 5.09 -9.06
N THR A 33 -12.24 5.60 -8.26
CA THR A 33 -12.07 5.75 -6.81
C THR A 33 -11.91 4.40 -6.13
N ILE A 34 -12.76 3.43 -6.49
CA ILE A 34 -12.68 2.06 -5.97
C ILE A 34 -11.34 1.41 -6.34
N SER A 35 -10.92 1.53 -7.60
CA SER A 35 -9.63 1.01 -8.06
C SER A 35 -8.46 1.62 -7.30
N LEU A 36 -8.49 2.93 -7.06
CA LEU A 36 -7.43 3.62 -6.32
C LEU A 36 -7.41 3.23 -4.84
N ASP A 37 -8.57 3.04 -4.21
CA ASP A 37 -8.67 2.57 -2.83
C ASP A 37 -8.11 1.14 -2.70
N LEU A 38 -8.48 0.25 -3.63
CA LEU A 38 -7.94 -1.11 -3.66
C LEU A 38 -6.42 -1.12 -3.90
N TYR A 39 -5.91 -0.27 -4.82
CA TYR A 39 -4.48 -0.12 -5.10
C TYR A 39 -3.68 0.33 -3.88
N ARG A 40 -4.27 1.17 -3.02
CA ARG A 40 -3.65 1.61 -1.76
C ARG A 40 -3.70 0.52 -0.69
N LYS A 41 -4.86 -0.11 -0.51
CA LYS A 41 -5.08 -1.13 0.54
C LYS A 41 -4.32 -2.44 0.28
N SER A 42 -4.21 -2.86 -0.99
CA SER A 42 -3.49 -4.09 -1.36
C SER A 42 -1.98 -4.00 -1.20
N GLY A 43 -1.43 -2.80 -0.97
CA GLY A 43 0.01 -2.59 -0.93
C GLY A 43 0.68 -2.63 -2.31
N ALA A 44 -0.08 -2.70 -3.42
CA ALA A 44 0.46 -2.63 -4.78
C ALA A 44 1.26 -1.33 -5.02
N ILE A 45 0.90 -0.24 -4.34
CA ILE A 45 1.69 1.01 -4.33
C ILE A 45 3.13 0.81 -3.82
N LYS A 46 3.34 -0.10 -2.86
CA LYS A 46 4.66 -0.43 -2.32
C LYS A 46 5.43 -1.31 -3.30
N LEU A 47 4.73 -2.22 -4.00
CA LEU A 47 5.30 -3.05 -5.06
C LEU A 47 5.73 -2.20 -6.27
N ASP A 48 4.94 -1.22 -6.71
CA ASP A 48 5.37 -0.33 -7.79
C ASP A 48 6.50 0.62 -7.38
N MET A 49 6.56 1.05 -6.12
CA MET A 49 7.68 1.83 -5.58
C MET A 49 9.00 1.04 -5.48
N SER A 50 8.98 -0.29 -5.53
CA SER A 50 10.20 -1.11 -5.59
C SER A 50 10.86 -1.07 -6.98
N ARG A 51 10.17 -0.52 -7.99
CA ARG A 51 10.73 -0.42 -9.34
C ARG A 51 11.91 0.57 -9.37
N PRO A 52 13.01 0.25 -10.08
CA PRO A 52 14.22 1.08 -10.14
C PRO A 52 13.98 2.53 -10.58
N GLY A 53 12.89 2.80 -11.32
CA GLY A 53 12.52 4.14 -11.76
C GLY A 53 12.16 5.14 -10.64
N TYR A 54 11.86 4.67 -9.43
CA TYR A 54 11.56 5.50 -8.26
C TYR A 54 12.76 5.76 -7.35
N GLU A 55 13.96 5.27 -7.71
CA GLU A 55 15.24 5.55 -7.02
C GLU A 55 15.47 7.04 -6.76
N LYS A 56 15.08 7.91 -7.70
CA LYS A 56 15.22 9.38 -7.59
C LYS A 56 14.38 10.00 -6.47
N VAL A 57 13.33 9.31 -6.01
CA VAL A 57 12.53 9.72 -4.85
C VAL A 57 13.15 9.18 -3.57
N ARG A 58 13.74 7.98 -3.62
CA ARG A 58 14.48 7.38 -2.50
C ARG A 58 15.69 8.22 -2.08
N SER A 59 16.37 8.86 -3.03
CA SER A 59 17.46 9.81 -2.74
C SER A 59 16.99 11.13 -2.11
N LYS A 60 15.68 11.42 -2.15
CA LYS A 60 15.06 12.61 -1.53
C LYS A 60 14.42 12.29 -0.17
N VAL A 61 14.25 11.02 0.17
CA VAL A 61 13.95 10.62 1.53
C VAL A 61 15.22 10.88 2.33
N GLU A 62 15.18 11.89 3.18
CA GLU A 62 16.25 12.18 4.11
C GLU A 62 16.50 10.91 4.92
N LYS A 63 17.63 10.23 4.68
CA LYS A 63 18.05 9.13 5.54
C LYS A 63 18.12 9.73 6.93
N SER A 64 17.25 9.27 7.84
CA SER A 64 17.29 9.66 9.24
C SER A 64 18.75 9.61 9.68
N ARG A 65 19.31 10.77 10.04
CA ARG A 65 20.75 10.96 10.29
C ARG A 65 21.28 10.16 11.49
N ASP A 66 20.45 9.32 12.09
CA ASP A 66 20.70 8.55 13.31
C ASP A 66 21.12 7.09 13.02
N ASP A 67 21.06 6.64 11.75
CA ASP A 67 21.44 5.29 11.37
C ASP A 67 22.96 5.21 11.11
N GLN A 68 23.76 5.48 12.13
CA GLN A 68 25.21 5.28 12.05
C GLN A 68 25.50 3.79 11.84
N PRO A 69 26.19 3.39 10.75
CA PRO A 69 26.52 2.00 10.48
C PRO A 69 27.48 1.47 11.53
N PHE A 70 27.38 0.18 11.84
CA PHE A 70 28.41 -0.49 12.63
C PHE A 70 29.70 -0.59 11.81
N GLU A 71 30.85 -0.42 12.48
CA GLU A 71 32.15 -0.58 11.83
C GLU A 71 32.38 -2.04 11.42
N ASN A 72 32.87 -2.25 10.19
CA ASN A 72 33.14 -3.60 9.66
C ASN A 72 34.26 -4.34 10.42
N SER A 73 35.09 -3.62 11.18
CA SER A 73 36.21 -4.15 11.97
C SER A 73 36.03 -3.95 13.48
N GLY A 74 34.81 -3.68 13.96
CA GLY A 74 34.54 -3.46 15.37
C GLY A 74 34.68 -4.73 16.22
N THR A 75 34.99 -4.56 17.51
CA THR A 75 35.03 -5.67 18.47
C THR A 75 33.63 -6.15 18.83
N LEU A 76 33.36 -7.44 18.65
CA LEU A 76 32.13 -8.09 19.09
C LEU A 76 32.18 -8.33 20.61
N ASN A 77 31.69 -7.37 21.38
CA ASN A 77 31.61 -7.43 22.84
C ASN A 77 30.16 -7.27 23.32
N LYS A 78 29.91 -7.47 24.62
CA LYS A 78 28.56 -7.35 25.19
C LYS A 78 27.93 -5.98 24.93
N ALA A 79 28.72 -4.90 24.98
CA ALA A 79 28.22 -3.55 24.72
C ALA A 79 27.75 -3.39 23.27
N ALA A 80 28.49 -3.94 22.31
CA ALA A 80 28.10 -3.94 20.89
C ALA A 80 26.80 -4.73 20.66
N ILE A 81 26.64 -5.88 21.34
CA ILE A 81 25.41 -6.69 21.25
C ILE A 81 24.22 -5.92 21.85
N THR A 82 24.41 -5.25 23.00
CA THR A 82 23.36 -4.44 23.63
C THR A 82 22.98 -3.23 22.76
N ASP A 83 23.94 -2.52 22.19
CA ASP A 83 23.68 -1.39 21.28
C ASP A 83 22.94 -1.86 20.02
N PHE A 84 23.35 -3.00 19.45
CA PHE A 84 22.65 -3.62 18.32
C PHE A 84 21.20 -3.96 18.66
N ASP A 85 20.95 -4.65 19.77
CA ASP A 85 19.58 -5.06 20.15
C ASP A 85 18.69 -3.84 20.47
N GLN A 86 19.26 -2.79 21.07
CA GLN A 86 18.55 -1.54 21.32
C GLN A 86 18.15 -0.84 20.02
N ARG A 87 19.08 -0.69 19.07
CA ARG A 87 18.79 -0.08 17.75
C ARG A 87 17.80 -0.93 16.96
N MET A 88 17.99 -2.24 16.93
CA MET A 88 17.08 -3.16 16.23
C MET A 88 15.67 -3.14 16.84
N SER A 89 15.56 -3.02 18.16
CA SER A 89 14.28 -2.89 18.85
C SER A 89 13.60 -1.54 18.59
N LYS A 90 14.37 -0.45 18.47
CA LYS A 90 13.86 0.87 18.05
C LYS A 90 13.28 0.80 16.65
N HIS A 91 14.03 0.27 15.68
CA HIS A 91 13.54 0.12 14.30
C HIS A 91 12.33 -0.82 14.20
N ARG A 92 12.30 -1.93 14.96
CA ARG A 92 11.12 -2.81 15.01
C ARG A 92 9.87 -2.08 15.52
N LYS A 93 10.01 -1.18 16.50
CA LYS A 93 8.88 -0.36 16.98
C LYS A 93 8.42 0.66 15.93
N GLU A 94 9.36 1.34 15.27
CA GLU A 94 9.05 2.27 14.17
C GLU A 94 8.33 1.58 13.02
N LEU A 95 8.82 0.40 12.61
CA LEU A 95 8.20 -0.41 11.54
C LEU A 95 6.80 -0.90 11.92
N LYS A 96 6.57 -1.28 13.18
CA LYS A 96 5.22 -1.61 13.67
C LYS A 96 4.27 -0.40 13.62
N GLY A 97 4.79 0.82 13.81
CA GLY A 97 4.03 2.06 13.71
C GLY A 97 3.59 2.43 12.29
N LEU A 98 4.26 1.92 11.26
CA LEU A 98 3.94 2.17 9.84
C LEU A 98 2.78 1.30 9.31
N GLY A 99 2.14 0.51 10.18
CA GLY A 99 0.98 -0.32 9.88
C GLY A 99 1.29 -1.81 9.79
N ASN A 100 0.25 -2.63 9.87
CA ASN A 100 0.39 -4.08 9.75
C ASN A 100 0.84 -4.43 8.33
N TYR A 101 2.11 -4.81 8.20
CA TYR A 101 2.54 -5.64 7.07
C TYR A 101 1.76 -6.94 7.21
N ASP A 102 0.73 -7.10 6.38
CA ASP A 102 -0.07 -8.30 6.39
C ASP A 102 0.82 -9.46 5.94
N ASN A 103 1.20 -10.31 6.90
CA ASN A 103 2.02 -11.49 6.67
C ASN A 103 1.34 -12.48 5.72
N ALA A 104 0.03 -12.33 5.45
CA ALA A 104 -0.66 -13.11 4.43
C ALA A 104 -0.03 -12.95 3.03
N ASN A 105 0.54 -11.79 2.71
CA ASN A 105 1.21 -11.55 1.41
C ASN A 105 2.59 -12.21 1.30
N ILE A 106 3.13 -12.73 2.40
CA ILE A 106 4.40 -13.46 2.45
C ILE A 106 4.23 -14.83 3.13
N SER A 107 3.00 -15.34 3.22
CA SER A 107 2.75 -16.67 3.76
C SER A 107 3.31 -17.74 2.82
N ASP A 108 3.56 -18.93 3.34
CA ASP A 108 4.04 -20.05 2.55
C ASP A 108 3.10 -20.36 1.38
N GLU A 109 1.79 -20.16 1.54
CA GLU A 109 0.81 -20.26 0.45
C GLU A 109 0.99 -19.16 -0.60
N SER A 110 1.17 -17.90 -0.19
CA SER A 110 1.41 -16.78 -1.11
C SER A 110 2.76 -16.89 -1.83
N LEU A 111 3.74 -17.55 -1.21
CA LEU A 111 5.08 -17.79 -1.76
C LEU A 111 5.18 -19.12 -2.52
N GLY A 112 4.11 -19.91 -2.58
CA GLY A 112 4.11 -21.23 -3.22
C GLY A 112 5.02 -22.26 -2.53
N LEU A 113 5.35 -22.01 -1.26
CA LEU A 113 6.18 -22.85 -0.39
C LEU A 113 5.37 -23.91 0.35
N SER A 114 4.05 -23.99 0.13
CA SER A 114 3.21 -25.05 0.71
C SER A 114 3.85 -26.41 0.40
N SER A 115 4.36 -27.03 1.45
CA SER A 115 5.11 -28.26 1.40
C SER A 115 4.29 -29.36 0.75
N SER A 116 4.81 -29.95 -0.33
CA SER A 116 4.44 -31.33 -0.62
C SER A 116 4.90 -32.16 0.59
N PRO A 117 4.05 -33.02 1.17
CA PRO A 117 4.50 -33.89 2.25
C PRO A 117 5.63 -34.75 1.69
N VAL A 118 6.83 -34.58 2.24
CA VAL A 118 7.91 -35.54 2.07
C VAL A 118 7.46 -36.78 2.83
N THR A 119 6.83 -37.72 2.12
CA THR A 119 6.56 -39.06 2.64
C THR A 119 7.92 -39.71 2.93
N PRO A 120 8.16 -40.23 4.15
CA PRO A 120 9.42 -40.88 4.51
C PRO A 120 9.70 -42.13 3.67
#